data_AF-A0A965B6U4-F1
#
_entry.id   AF-A0A965B6U4-F1
#
_cell.length_a   1.000
_cell.length_b   1.000
_cell.length_c   1.000
_cell.angle_alpha   90.00
_cell.angle_beta   90.00
_cell.angle_gamma   90.00
#
_symmetry.space_group_name_H-M   'P 1'
#
loop_
_entity.id
_entity.type
_entity.pdbx_description
1 polymer ?
#
loop_
_entity_poly.entity_id
_entity_poly.type
_entity_poly.pdbx_seq_one_letter_code
_entity_poly.pdbx_strand_id
1 'polypeptide(L)'
;MSDLPPPMPPEVKDQHRFPCEQCGADYRFDPSNGKLTCDHCGHSTGLAQRGPWASSIREMDFSQAVKGQIDQADVETSRISTCPNCAAVIEFSDSSHATECPFCATPVVTDTGEHRRIKPKGLLPFAIDERRAKDAMTQWLGRLWFAPNGLKDYARKGRKMNGIYVPFWTYDADTKSSYVGERGQVYYETRTVMRDGKPHQERIQKVRWFPASGRVARFFDDVLVLGSTSLPKKFTDALEPWDLAELVPYSPEYLAGFQAEGYTVSLEDGYSEAR
;
A
#
# COMPACT_ATOMS: atom_id res chain seq x y z
N MET A 1 0.28 21.19 -54.39
CA MET A 1 -0.68 20.61 -53.44
C MET A 1 0.08 19.47 -52.77
N SER A 2 0.50 19.67 -51.53
CA SER A 2 1.38 18.75 -50.82
C SER A 2 0.54 17.60 -50.27
N ASP A 3 0.73 16.40 -50.82
CA ASP A 3 0.19 15.15 -50.30
C ASP A 3 0.90 14.82 -48.99
N LEU A 4 0.36 15.34 -47.88
CA LEU A 4 0.73 14.87 -46.56
C LEU A 4 0.07 13.51 -46.33
N PRO A 5 0.82 12.48 -45.94
CA PRO A 5 0.24 11.20 -45.58
C PRO A 5 -0.76 11.39 -44.42
N PRO A 6 -1.86 10.62 -44.39
CA PRO A 6 -2.84 10.72 -43.33
C PRO A 6 -2.16 10.51 -41.96
N PRO A 7 -2.59 11.24 -40.92
CA PRO A 7 -2.02 11.08 -39.58
C PRO A 7 -2.16 9.62 -39.15
N MET A 8 -1.08 9.07 -38.60
CA MET A 8 -1.10 7.73 -38.02
C MET A 8 -2.24 7.63 -37.00
N PRO A 9 -2.98 6.52 -36.95
CA PRO A 9 -3.98 6.31 -35.92
C PRO A 9 -3.33 6.45 -34.53
N PRO A 10 -4.02 7.05 -33.55
CA PRO A 10 -3.50 7.15 -32.19
C PRO A 10 -3.16 5.76 -31.68
N GLU A 11 -2.02 5.64 -30.98
CA GLU A 11 -1.61 4.42 -30.30
C GLU A 11 -2.78 3.84 -29.50
N VAL A 12 -3.00 2.54 -29.63
CA VAL A 12 -4.07 1.83 -28.94
C VAL A 12 -3.80 1.94 -27.45
N LYS A 13 -4.58 2.78 -26.77
CA LYS A 13 -4.59 2.83 -25.31
C LYS A 13 -5.07 1.48 -24.79
N ASP A 14 -4.31 0.87 -23.90
CA ASP A 14 -4.64 -0.40 -23.28
C ASP A 14 -5.92 -0.24 -22.44
N GLN A 15 -7.08 -0.52 -23.05
CA GLN A 15 -8.33 -0.63 -22.33
C GLN A 15 -8.35 -1.99 -21.64
N HIS A 16 -8.05 -2.01 -20.34
CA HIS A 16 -8.14 -3.22 -19.53
C HIS A 16 -9.60 -3.57 -19.21
N ARG A 17 -10.33 -4.05 -20.23
CA ARG A 17 -11.61 -4.75 -20.06
C ARG A 17 -11.37 -6.24 -19.99
N PHE A 18 -12.10 -6.90 -19.09
CA PHE A 18 -12.00 -8.35 -18.86
C PHE A 18 -13.32 -9.02 -19.25
N PRO A 19 -13.66 -9.14 -20.54
CA PRO A 19 -14.93 -9.74 -20.96
C PRO A 19 -14.99 -11.24 -20.63
N CYS A 20 -16.13 -11.68 -20.12
CA CYS A 20 -16.42 -13.08 -19.85
C CYS A 20 -16.53 -13.87 -21.13
N GLU A 21 -15.76 -14.94 -21.24
CA GLU A 21 -15.73 -15.79 -22.43
C GLU A 21 -17.05 -16.56 -22.66
N GLN A 22 -17.87 -16.74 -21.61
CA GLN A 22 -19.14 -17.45 -21.72
C GLN A 22 -20.32 -16.53 -22.09
N CYS A 23 -20.35 -15.27 -21.66
CA CYS A 23 -21.52 -14.40 -21.86
C CYS A 23 -21.22 -12.95 -22.29
N GLY A 24 -19.95 -12.55 -22.34
CA GLY A 24 -19.52 -11.20 -22.77
C GLY A 24 -19.64 -10.10 -21.71
N ALA A 25 -20.27 -10.34 -20.55
CA ALA A 25 -20.26 -9.41 -19.42
C ALA A 25 -18.86 -9.32 -18.78
N ASP A 26 -18.53 -8.26 -18.05
CA ASP A 26 -17.19 -8.13 -17.47
C ASP A 26 -16.98 -9.08 -16.27
N TYR A 27 -15.78 -9.67 -16.18
CA TYR A 27 -15.29 -10.36 -15.01
C TYR A 27 -14.96 -9.38 -13.87
N ARG A 28 -15.02 -9.88 -12.63
CA ARG A 28 -14.48 -9.23 -11.44
C ARG A 28 -13.50 -10.15 -10.74
N PHE A 29 -12.49 -9.58 -10.10
CA PHE A 29 -11.64 -10.33 -9.19
C PHE A 29 -12.46 -10.75 -7.97
N ASP A 30 -12.40 -12.04 -7.66
CA ASP A 30 -13.03 -12.69 -6.52
C ASP A 30 -11.97 -12.97 -5.45
N PRO A 31 -11.91 -12.16 -4.37
CA PRO A 31 -10.97 -12.33 -3.27
C PRO A 31 -11.05 -13.70 -2.60
N SER A 32 -12.24 -14.30 -2.55
CA SER A 32 -12.47 -15.55 -1.83
C SER A 32 -11.86 -16.76 -2.55
N ASN A 33 -11.78 -16.72 -3.87
CA ASN A 33 -11.25 -17.81 -4.70
C ASN A 33 -9.93 -17.44 -5.42
N GLY A 34 -9.56 -16.17 -5.39
CA GLY A 34 -8.44 -15.60 -6.14
C GLY A 34 -8.58 -15.82 -7.66
N LYS A 35 -9.80 -15.68 -8.17
CA LYS A 35 -10.15 -15.94 -9.57
C LYS A 35 -10.89 -14.76 -10.17
N LEU A 36 -11.06 -14.75 -11.47
CA LEU A 36 -12.00 -13.86 -12.13
C LEU A 36 -13.36 -14.54 -12.19
N THR A 37 -14.38 -13.93 -11.58
CA THR A 37 -15.76 -14.44 -11.55
C THR A 37 -16.69 -13.43 -12.23
N CYS A 38 -17.57 -13.92 -13.11
CA CYS A 38 -18.55 -13.10 -13.81
C CYS A 38 -19.83 -13.01 -12.99
N ASP A 39 -20.18 -11.81 -12.51
CA ASP A 39 -21.40 -11.59 -11.72
C ASP A 39 -22.71 -11.90 -12.48
N HIS A 40 -22.66 -11.89 -13.83
CA HIS A 40 -23.84 -12.10 -14.66
C HIS A 40 -24.19 -13.58 -14.86
N CYS A 41 -23.20 -14.43 -15.19
CA CYS A 41 -23.44 -15.83 -15.52
C CYS A 41 -22.81 -16.84 -14.53
N GLY A 42 -21.99 -16.36 -13.58
CA GLY A 42 -21.30 -17.20 -12.61
C GLY A 42 -20.06 -17.93 -13.14
N HIS A 43 -19.69 -17.73 -14.41
CA HIS A 43 -18.46 -18.31 -14.95
C HIS A 43 -17.23 -17.80 -14.19
N SER A 44 -16.29 -18.70 -13.90
CA SER A 44 -15.05 -18.37 -13.20
C SER A 44 -13.84 -18.87 -13.96
N THR A 45 -12.82 -18.02 -14.11
CA THR A 45 -11.55 -18.39 -14.74
C THR A 45 -10.36 -18.01 -13.85
N GLY A 46 -9.22 -18.65 -14.08
CA GLY A 46 -7.97 -18.27 -13.41
C GLY A 46 -7.46 -16.92 -13.91
N LEU A 47 -6.59 -16.29 -13.13
CA LEU A 47 -5.83 -15.13 -13.62
C LEU A 47 -4.82 -15.58 -14.66
N ALA A 48 -4.57 -14.77 -15.68
CA ALA A 48 -3.61 -15.07 -16.75
C ALA A 48 -2.19 -15.33 -16.22
N GLN A 49 -1.84 -14.77 -15.05
CA GLN A 49 -0.51 -14.88 -14.44
C GLN A 49 -0.40 -15.88 -13.27
N ARG A 50 -1.23 -16.93 -13.21
CA ARG A 50 -1.01 -18.03 -12.25
C ARG A 50 -0.15 -19.14 -12.85
N GLY A 51 1.17 -18.98 -12.77
CA GLY A 51 2.12 -20.06 -12.97
C GLY A 51 3.23 -20.04 -11.91
N PRO A 52 3.95 -21.15 -11.67
CA PRO A 52 5.11 -21.19 -10.78
C PRO A 52 6.32 -20.35 -11.29
N TRP A 53 6.09 -19.60 -12.37
CA TRP A 53 6.99 -18.65 -13.03
C TRP A 53 6.36 -17.26 -13.09
N ALA A 54 5.38 -16.95 -12.22
CA ALA A 54 4.96 -15.57 -11.97
C ALA A 54 6.25 -14.81 -11.70
N SER A 55 6.64 -13.96 -12.65
CA SER A 55 7.94 -13.30 -12.68
C SER A 55 8.22 -12.68 -11.31
N SER A 56 9.38 -12.94 -10.72
CA SER A 56 9.79 -12.25 -9.50
C SER A 56 9.54 -10.74 -9.67
N ILE A 57 8.97 -10.09 -8.65
CA ILE A 57 8.79 -8.64 -8.65
C ILE A 57 10.16 -8.02 -8.90
N ARG A 58 10.31 -7.34 -10.03
CA ARG A 58 11.59 -6.72 -10.41
C ARG A 58 11.66 -5.34 -9.79
N GLU A 59 12.48 -5.24 -8.75
CA GLU A 59 12.88 -3.97 -8.14
C GLU A 59 13.59 -3.05 -9.13
N MET A 60 13.55 -1.76 -8.81
CA MET A 60 14.14 -0.71 -9.62
C MET A 60 15.29 -0.06 -8.87
N ASP A 61 16.40 0.21 -9.56
CA ASP A 61 17.50 0.97 -8.98
C ASP A 61 17.02 2.39 -8.65
N PHE A 62 17.00 2.73 -7.37
CA PHE A 62 16.54 4.02 -6.86
C PHE A 62 17.26 5.20 -7.53
N SER A 63 18.58 5.10 -7.71
CA SER A 63 19.39 6.20 -8.25
C SER A 63 19.11 6.48 -9.73
N GLN A 64 18.77 5.44 -10.50
CA GLN A 64 18.34 5.55 -11.89
C GLN A 64 16.90 6.09 -11.96
N ALA A 65 16.01 5.58 -11.10
CA ALA A 65 14.62 5.99 -11.05
C ALA A 65 14.45 7.49 -10.75
N VAL A 66 15.19 8.02 -9.77
CA VAL A 66 15.22 9.45 -9.42
C VAL A 66 15.74 10.32 -10.58
N LYS A 67 16.61 9.80 -11.44
CA LYS A 67 17.08 10.50 -12.65
C LYS A 67 16.09 10.42 -13.82
N GLY A 68 14.93 9.78 -13.62
CA GLY A 68 13.95 9.50 -14.68
C GLY A 68 14.43 8.45 -15.69
N GLN A 69 15.48 7.70 -15.38
CA GLN A 69 16.05 6.64 -16.22
C GLN A 69 15.30 5.33 -15.96
N ILE A 70 13.99 5.36 -16.25
CA ILE A 70 13.05 4.26 -16.02
C ILE A 70 12.72 3.61 -17.36
N ASP A 71 12.76 2.28 -17.40
CA ASP A 71 12.35 1.50 -18.57
C ASP A 71 10.93 1.89 -19.02
N GLN A 72 10.72 2.09 -20.31
CA GLN A 72 9.38 2.45 -20.83
C GLN A 72 8.32 1.41 -20.46
N ALA A 73 8.71 0.14 -20.32
CA ALA A 73 7.80 -0.93 -19.90
C ALA A 73 7.25 -0.73 -18.48
N ASP A 74 7.99 -0.04 -17.61
CA ASP A 74 7.67 0.22 -16.21
C ASP A 74 6.96 1.55 -15.98
N VAL A 75 6.65 2.26 -17.06
CA VAL A 75 5.94 3.53 -17.03
C VAL A 75 4.62 3.36 -17.75
N GLU A 76 3.57 3.96 -17.20
CA GLU A 76 2.30 4.14 -17.89
C GLU A 76 1.86 5.60 -17.90
N THR A 77 0.99 5.88 -18.84
CA THR A 77 0.28 7.14 -18.92
C THR A 77 -1.14 6.88 -18.48
N SER A 78 -1.54 7.42 -17.33
CA SER A 78 -2.92 7.28 -16.83
C SER A 78 -3.57 8.63 -16.60
N ARG A 79 -4.90 8.64 -16.75
CA ARG A 79 -5.72 9.81 -16.48
C ARG A 79 -6.04 9.83 -15.00
N ILE A 80 -5.56 10.84 -14.31
CA ILE A 80 -5.85 11.06 -12.89
C ILE A 80 -6.57 12.38 -12.70
N SER A 81 -7.31 12.46 -11.60
CA SER A 81 -7.86 13.71 -11.11
C SER A 81 -7.69 13.79 -9.61
N THR A 82 -7.29 14.96 -9.13
CA THR A 82 -7.15 15.23 -7.70
C THR A 82 -8.51 15.63 -7.13
N CYS A 83 -8.96 14.93 -6.10
CA CYS A 83 -10.21 15.27 -5.41
C CYS A 83 -10.09 16.66 -4.75
N PRO A 84 -10.97 17.62 -5.05
CA PRO A 84 -10.87 18.98 -4.52
C PRO A 84 -11.14 19.08 -3.01
N ASN A 85 -11.74 18.04 -2.41
CA ASN A 85 -12.14 18.05 -1.00
C ASN A 85 -11.12 17.34 -0.09
N CYS A 86 -10.51 16.24 -0.55
CA CYS A 86 -9.59 15.44 0.28
C CYS A 86 -8.20 15.25 -0.34
N ALA A 87 -7.94 15.85 -1.51
CA ALA A 87 -6.68 15.76 -2.25
C ALA A 87 -6.26 14.35 -2.70
N ALA A 88 -7.10 13.31 -2.54
CA ALA A 88 -6.85 11.98 -3.09
C ALA A 88 -6.67 12.03 -4.60
N VAL A 89 -5.68 11.28 -5.12
CA VAL A 89 -5.43 11.16 -6.57
C VAL A 89 -6.13 9.93 -7.10
N ILE A 90 -7.20 10.15 -7.85
CA ILE A 90 -8.07 9.09 -8.33
C ILE A 90 -7.72 8.78 -9.78
N GLU A 91 -7.50 7.51 -10.08
CA GLU A 91 -7.30 7.03 -11.44
C GLU A 91 -8.63 6.76 -12.14
N PHE A 92 -8.72 7.21 -13.40
CA PHE A 92 -9.87 7.03 -14.27
C PHE A 92 -9.55 6.00 -15.33
N SER A 93 -10.50 5.07 -15.55
CA SER A 93 -10.49 4.27 -16.78
C SER A 93 -10.79 5.18 -17.98
N ASP A 94 -10.26 4.86 -19.15
CA ASP A 94 -10.44 5.67 -20.37
C ASP A 94 -11.91 5.96 -20.73
N SER A 95 -12.81 5.03 -20.42
CA SER A 95 -14.25 5.15 -20.67
C SER A 95 -15.01 5.93 -19.61
N SER A 96 -14.38 6.30 -18.48
CA SER A 96 -15.01 7.01 -17.38
C SER A 96 -14.56 8.45 -17.33
N HIS A 97 -15.52 9.37 -17.35
CA HIS A 97 -15.25 10.81 -17.25
C HIS A 97 -15.62 11.41 -15.89
N ALA A 98 -16.35 10.67 -15.07
CA ALA A 98 -16.76 11.10 -13.74
C ALA A 98 -16.87 9.89 -12.81
N THR A 99 -16.45 10.06 -11.56
CA THR A 99 -16.57 9.07 -10.50
C THR A 99 -16.85 9.76 -9.17
N GLU A 100 -17.22 9.00 -8.15
CA GLU A 100 -17.18 9.48 -6.77
C GLU A 100 -15.81 9.19 -6.15
N CYS A 101 -15.30 10.12 -5.36
CA CYS A 101 -14.07 9.91 -4.59
C CYS A 101 -14.28 8.78 -3.57
N PRO A 102 -13.43 7.73 -3.55
CA PRO A 102 -13.55 6.62 -2.61
C PRO A 102 -13.44 7.03 -1.14
N PHE A 103 -12.74 8.13 -0.85
CA PHE A 103 -12.42 8.55 0.51
C PHE A 103 -13.47 9.47 1.13
N CYS A 104 -14.04 10.38 0.33
CA CYS A 104 -14.94 11.41 0.85
C CYS A 104 -16.25 11.54 0.07
N ALA A 105 -16.49 10.69 -0.93
CA ALA A 105 -17.67 10.67 -1.81
C ALA A 105 -17.92 11.97 -2.60
N THR A 106 -16.95 12.90 -2.64
CA THR A 106 -17.02 14.07 -3.52
C THR A 106 -17.03 13.61 -4.98
N PRO A 107 -17.98 14.07 -5.82
CA PRO A 107 -17.93 13.82 -7.25
C PRO A 107 -16.67 14.44 -7.86
N VAL A 108 -15.93 13.65 -8.63
CA VAL A 108 -14.70 14.06 -9.31
C VAL A 108 -14.87 13.80 -10.80
N VAL A 109 -14.55 14.81 -11.60
CA VAL A 109 -14.52 14.72 -13.07
C VAL A 109 -13.06 14.59 -13.48
N THR A 110 -12.80 13.77 -14.49
CA THR A 110 -11.49 13.66 -15.11
C THR A 110 -10.98 15.04 -15.52
N ASP A 111 -9.72 15.33 -15.25
CA ASP A 111 -9.05 16.44 -15.93
C ASP A 111 -8.72 16.02 -17.38
N THR A 112 -8.24 16.97 -18.17
CA THR A 112 -7.81 16.79 -19.57
C THR A 112 -6.35 16.30 -19.70
N GLY A 113 -5.63 16.19 -18.58
CA GLY A 113 -4.21 15.80 -18.55
C GLY A 113 -3.99 14.29 -18.40
N GLU A 114 -3.11 13.77 -19.25
CA GLU A 114 -2.50 12.46 -19.08
C GLU A 114 -1.19 12.59 -18.28
N HIS A 115 -1.01 11.73 -17.28
CA HIS A 115 0.15 11.78 -16.39
C HIS A 115 1.00 10.53 -16.55
N ARG A 116 2.28 10.75 -16.86
CA ARG A 116 3.30 9.70 -16.92
C ARG A 116 3.69 9.30 -15.49
N ARG A 117 3.51 8.02 -15.13
CA ARG A 117 3.76 7.48 -13.79
C ARG A 117 4.47 6.14 -13.82
N ILE A 118 5.11 5.80 -12.70
CA ILE A 118 5.71 4.48 -12.48
C ILE A 118 4.58 3.48 -12.24
N LYS A 119 4.57 2.38 -13.01
CA LYS A 119 3.63 1.28 -12.82
C LYS A 119 3.87 0.60 -11.48
N PRO A 120 2.82 0.16 -10.77
CA PRO A 120 2.99 -0.75 -9.65
C PRO A 120 3.73 -2.01 -10.11
N LYS A 121 4.72 -2.46 -9.33
CA LYS A 121 5.49 -3.67 -9.62
C LYS A 121 4.87 -4.92 -9.02
N GLY A 122 4.28 -4.75 -7.84
CA GLY A 122 3.53 -5.77 -7.14
C GLY A 122 2.28 -5.18 -6.49
N LEU A 123 1.42 -6.07 -6.07
CA LEU A 123 0.26 -5.76 -5.23
C LEU A 123 0.02 -6.90 -4.26
N LEU A 124 -0.65 -6.59 -3.15
CA LEU A 124 -1.16 -7.59 -2.23
C LEU A 124 -2.63 -7.90 -2.58
N PRO A 125 -2.98 -9.09 -3.09
CA PRO A 125 -4.34 -9.36 -3.53
C PRO A 125 -5.34 -9.23 -2.38
N PHE A 126 -6.52 -8.68 -2.64
CA PHE A 126 -7.61 -8.75 -1.66
C PHE A 126 -7.91 -10.21 -1.30
N ALA A 127 -7.91 -10.54 -0.01
CA ALA A 127 -8.29 -11.85 0.53
C ALA A 127 -9.70 -11.87 1.16
N ILE A 128 -10.29 -10.68 1.35
CA ILE A 128 -11.59 -10.50 2.01
C ILE A 128 -12.58 -9.94 0.98
N ASP A 129 -13.66 -10.68 0.74
CA ASP A 129 -14.77 -10.21 -0.09
C ASP A 129 -15.65 -9.17 0.64
N GLU A 130 -16.45 -8.42 -0.12
CA GLU A 130 -17.31 -7.35 0.41
C GLU A 130 -18.24 -7.84 1.53
N ARG A 131 -18.78 -9.06 1.41
CA ARG A 131 -19.72 -9.62 2.40
C ARG A 131 -19.00 -9.86 3.72
N ARG A 132 -17.83 -10.53 3.68
CA ARG A 132 -17.02 -10.77 4.88
C ARG A 132 -16.58 -9.46 5.54
N ALA A 133 -16.20 -8.46 4.75
CA ALA A 133 -15.82 -7.14 5.26
C ALA A 133 -17.00 -6.43 5.95
N LYS A 134 -18.21 -6.47 5.36
CA LYS A 134 -19.44 -5.94 5.98
C LYS A 134 -19.81 -6.67 7.27
N ASP A 135 -19.70 -7.99 7.28
CA ASP A 135 -20.00 -8.80 8.46
C ASP A 135 -19.04 -8.47 9.61
N ALA A 136 -17.74 -8.38 9.33
CA ALA A 136 -16.72 -8.00 10.30
C ALA A 136 -16.98 -6.60 10.88
N MET A 137 -17.24 -5.61 10.02
CA MET A 137 -17.58 -4.25 10.44
C MET A 137 -18.85 -4.22 11.32
N THR A 138 -19.90 -4.94 10.92
CA THR A 138 -21.17 -4.99 11.64
C THR A 138 -21.00 -5.63 13.02
N GLN A 139 -20.24 -6.72 13.10
CA GLN A 139 -19.94 -7.39 14.37
C GLN A 139 -19.13 -6.48 15.30
N TRP A 140 -18.12 -5.79 14.78
CA TRP A 140 -17.32 -4.85 15.55
C TRP A 140 -18.17 -3.68 16.09
N LEU A 141 -18.97 -3.03 15.25
CA LEU A 141 -19.89 -1.95 15.66
C LEU A 141 -20.93 -2.43 16.68
N GLY A 142 -21.38 -3.68 16.58
CA GLY A 142 -22.31 -4.30 17.53
C GLY A 142 -21.73 -4.43 18.95
N ARG A 143 -20.40 -4.55 19.08
CA ARG A 143 -19.70 -4.64 20.38
C ARG A 143 -19.50 -3.28 21.06
N LEU A 144 -19.65 -2.18 20.31
CA LEU A 144 -19.49 -0.84 20.84
C LEU A 144 -20.76 -0.37 21.56
N TRP A 145 -20.75 -0.46 22.90
CA TRP A 145 -21.90 -0.11 23.75
C TRP A 145 -22.34 1.35 23.57
N PHE A 146 -21.40 2.26 23.35
CA PHE A 146 -21.63 3.70 23.15
C PHE A 146 -21.48 4.18 21.69
N ALA A 147 -21.42 3.29 20.70
CA ALA A 147 -21.37 3.74 19.32
C ALA A 147 -22.66 4.51 18.95
N PRO A 148 -22.56 5.72 18.35
CA PRO A 148 -23.71 6.52 17.96
C PRO A 148 -24.69 5.72 17.12
N ASN A 149 -25.99 5.85 17.37
CA ASN A 149 -27.02 5.12 16.63
C ASN A 149 -26.92 5.36 15.12
N GLY A 150 -26.59 6.59 14.69
CA GLY A 150 -26.39 6.93 13.28
C GLY A 150 -25.25 6.15 12.62
N LEU A 151 -24.20 5.77 13.36
CA LEU A 151 -23.10 4.94 12.84
C LEU A 151 -23.54 3.48 12.67
N LYS A 152 -24.30 2.94 13.62
CA LYS A 152 -24.88 1.60 13.53
C LYS A 152 -25.89 1.51 12.39
N ASP A 153 -26.70 2.54 12.21
CA ASP A 153 -27.68 2.63 11.12
C ASP A 153 -26.98 2.80 9.77
N TYR A 154 -25.91 3.60 9.70
CA TYR A 154 -25.08 3.74 8.50
C TYR A 154 -24.52 2.38 8.05
N ALA A 155 -23.97 1.59 8.98
CA ALA A 155 -23.47 0.26 8.68
C ALA A 155 -24.57 -0.74 8.27
N ARG A 156 -25.77 -0.62 8.86
CA ARG A 156 -26.92 -1.50 8.56
C ARG A 156 -27.63 -1.18 7.25
N LYS A 157 -27.49 0.03 6.69
CA LYS A 157 -28.16 0.46 5.46
C LYS A 157 -27.63 -0.20 4.17
N GLY A 158 -26.74 -1.19 4.28
CA GLY A 158 -26.35 -2.03 3.15
C GLY A 158 -25.61 -1.29 2.04
N ARG A 159 -25.04 -0.11 2.32
CA ARG A 159 -24.23 0.64 1.34
C ARG A 159 -23.11 -0.27 0.83
N LYS A 160 -22.78 -0.14 -0.45
CA LYS A 160 -21.68 -0.89 -1.05
C LYS A 160 -20.37 -0.53 -0.34
N MET A 161 -19.57 -1.54 -0.02
CA MET A 161 -18.21 -1.35 0.49
C MET A 161 -17.25 -1.66 -0.65
N ASN A 162 -16.50 -0.65 -1.08
CA ASN A 162 -15.53 -0.80 -2.16
C ASN A 162 -14.14 -0.98 -1.55
N GLY A 163 -13.40 -1.98 -2.04
CA GLY A 163 -11.97 -2.09 -1.75
C GLY A 163 -11.18 -1.10 -2.60
N ILE A 164 -10.14 -0.53 -2.00
CA ILE A 164 -9.21 0.39 -2.65
C ILE A 164 -7.77 -0.08 -2.47
N TYR A 165 -7.03 -0.15 -3.57
CA TYR A 165 -5.57 -0.28 -3.54
C TYR A 165 -4.95 1.08 -3.27
N VAL A 166 -4.11 1.16 -2.25
CA VAL A 166 -3.37 2.36 -1.87
C VAL A 166 -1.90 2.13 -2.21
N PRO A 167 -1.21 3.08 -2.85
CA PRO A 167 0.17 2.90 -3.29
C PRO A 167 1.12 2.93 -2.08
N PHE A 168 2.14 2.08 -2.14
CA PHE A 168 3.28 2.08 -1.23
C PHE A 168 4.56 2.09 -2.04
N TRP A 169 5.57 2.78 -1.51
CA TRP A 169 6.96 2.59 -1.90
C TRP A 169 7.58 1.54 -0.97
N THR A 170 8.36 0.62 -1.55
CA THR A 170 9.22 -0.27 -0.79
C THR A 170 10.67 0.10 -1.08
N TYR A 171 11.48 0.21 -0.03
CA TYR A 171 12.88 0.56 -0.13
C TYR A 171 13.76 -0.48 0.53
N ASP A 172 14.75 -0.94 -0.20
CA ASP A 172 15.82 -1.77 0.34
C ASP A 172 16.98 -0.89 0.82
N ALA A 173 17.50 -1.20 2.00
CA ALA A 173 18.59 -0.45 2.61
C ALA A 173 19.70 -1.37 3.15
N ASP A 174 20.84 -1.41 2.46
CA ASP A 174 22.10 -1.99 2.98
C ASP A 174 22.83 -0.97 3.85
N THR A 175 22.51 -0.95 5.14
CA THR A 175 23.06 0.01 6.11
C THR A 175 24.36 -0.49 6.73
N LYS A 176 25.36 0.41 6.81
CA LYS A 176 26.67 0.15 7.42
C LYS A 176 27.08 1.35 8.27
N SER A 177 27.04 1.20 9.59
CA SER A 177 27.28 2.30 10.54
C SER A 177 28.44 1.97 11.47
N SER A 178 29.29 2.97 11.73
CA SER A 178 30.29 2.93 12.79
C SER A 178 29.74 3.66 14.01
N TYR A 179 29.97 3.13 15.21
CA TYR A 179 29.57 3.78 16.46
C TYR A 179 30.75 3.90 17.42
N VAL A 180 30.69 4.94 18.25
CA VAL A 180 31.53 5.15 19.42
C VAL A 180 30.60 5.55 20.56
N GLY A 181 30.78 4.96 21.73
CA GLY A 181 29.95 5.23 22.90
C GLY A 181 30.55 4.62 24.15
N GLU A 182 29.71 4.44 25.18
CA GLU A 182 30.12 3.82 26.43
C GLU A 182 29.30 2.56 26.69
N ARG A 183 29.97 1.47 27.10
CA ARG A 183 29.33 0.23 27.55
C ARG A 183 29.33 0.19 29.07
N GLY A 184 28.13 0.15 29.65
CA GLY A 184 27.94 -0.05 31.08
C GLY A 184 28.09 -1.52 31.47
N GLN A 185 28.97 -1.82 32.41
CA GLN A 185 29.03 -3.11 33.08
C GLN A 185 28.41 -2.98 34.47
N VAL A 186 27.32 -3.73 34.69
CA VAL A 186 26.67 -3.78 36.00
C VAL A 186 27.53 -4.59 36.97
N TYR A 187 27.77 -4.03 38.15
CA TYR A 187 28.39 -4.73 39.27
C TYR A 187 27.66 -4.37 40.57
N TYR A 188 27.92 -5.15 41.61
CA TYR A 188 27.28 -4.98 42.90
C TYR A 188 28.31 -4.76 43.98
N GLU A 189 28.06 -3.78 44.83
CA GLU A 189 28.82 -3.56 46.05
C GLU A 189 27.91 -3.82 47.25
N THR A 190 28.49 -4.38 48.31
CA THR A 190 27.76 -4.55 49.56
C THR A 190 28.10 -3.39 50.48
N ARG A 191 27.08 -2.66 50.93
CA ARG A 191 27.23 -1.54 51.86
C ARG A 191 26.54 -1.89 53.17
N THR A 192 27.24 -1.70 54.28
CA THR A 192 26.62 -1.75 55.59
C THR A 192 25.92 -0.43 55.85
N VAL A 193 24.61 -0.48 56.10
CA VAL A 193 23.77 0.66 56.48
C VAL A 193 23.21 0.42 57.88
N MET A 194 23.09 1.47 58.68
CA MET A 194 22.47 1.39 60.00
C MET A 194 20.97 1.60 59.85
N ARG A 195 20.16 0.62 60.27
CA ARG A 195 18.70 0.72 60.33
C ARG A 195 18.27 0.31 61.73
N ASP A 196 17.52 1.18 62.41
CA ASP A 196 17.05 0.95 63.79
C ASP A 196 18.17 0.55 64.77
N GLY A 197 19.35 1.18 64.63
CA GLY A 197 20.51 0.92 65.48
C GLY A 197 21.23 -0.41 65.24
N LYS A 198 20.83 -1.19 64.23
CA LYS A 198 21.48 -2.46 63.84
C LYS A 198 22.17 -2.35 62.48
N PRO A 199 23.33 -3.01 62.28
CA PRO A 199 23.98 -3.08 60.98
C PRO A 199 23.18 -4.01 60.05
N HIS A 200 22.77 -3.47 58.91
CA HIS A 200 22.16 -4.22 57.82
C HIS A 200 23.07 -4.17 56.60
N GLN A 201 23.22 -5.28 55.89
CA GLN A 201 23.93 -5.30 54.62
C GLN A 201 22.95 -5.12 53.48
N GLU A 202 23.20 -4.12 52.65
CA GLU A 202 22.43 -3.82 51.45
C GLU A 202 23.32 -4.02 50.22
N ARG A 203 22.79 -4.71 49.22
CA ARG A 203 23.47 -4.93 47.94
C ARG A 203 23.05 -3.82 46.99
N ILE A 204 23.98 -2.93 46.66
CA ILE A 204 23.73 -1.77 45.80
C ILE A 204 24.21 -2.09 44.39
N GLN A 205 23.34 -1.89 43.40
CA GLN A 205 23.69 -1.99 41.99
C GLN A 205 24.45 -0.74 41.55
N LYS A 206 25.61 -0.91 40.90
CA LYS A 206 26.39 0.15 40.28
C LYS A 206 26.68 -0.19 38.82
N VAL A 207 26.92 0.84 38.02
CA VAL A 207 27.31 0.71 36.61
C VAL A 207 28.70 1.31 36.44
N ARG A 208 29.61 0.54 35.84
CA ARG A 208 30.93 1.02 35.42
C ARG A 208 30.93 1.21 33.91
N TRP A 209 31.20 2.44 33.46
CA TRP A 209 31.24 2.78 32.05
C TRP A 209 32.65 2.58 31.47
N PHE A 210 32.71 2.05 30.26
CA PHE A 210 33.94 1.86 29.50
C PHE A 210 33.74 2.34 28.06
N PRO A 211 34.75 2.94 27.41
CA PRO A 211 34.66 3.28 26.00
C PRO A 211 34.39 2.02 25.17
N ALA A 212 33.51 2.12 24.20
CA ALA A 212 33.15 1.07 23.26
C ALA A 212 33.02 1.66 21.86
N SER A 213 33.47 0.93 20.86
CA SER A 213 33.30 1.27 19.47
C SER A 213 33.12 0.01 18.63
N GLY A 214 32.53 0.17 17.45
CA GLY A 214 32.32 -0.95 16.55
C GLY A 214 31.67 -0.53 15.24
N ARG A 215 31.42 -1.54 14.40
CA ARG A 215 30.68 -1.39 13.16
C ARG A 215 29.49 -2.33 13.17
N VAL A 216 28.33 -1.85 12.73
CA VAL A 216 27.11 -2.62 12.56
C VAL A 216 26.71 -2.55 11.10
N ALA A 217 26.35 -3.69 10.53
CA ALA A 217 25.72 -3.78 9.22
C ALA A 217 24.35 -4.44 9.36
N ARG A 218 23.35 -3.90 8.68
CA ARG A 218 21.98 -4.42 8.62
C ARG A 218 21.43 -4.18 7.23
N PHE A 219 20.85 -5.22 6.66
CA PHE A 219 20.01 -5.11 5.47
C PHE A 219 18.55 -5.00 5.93
N PHE A 220 17.85 -3.99 5.44
CA PHE A 220 16.41 -3.86 5.55
C PHE A 220 15.84 -4.14 4.16
N ASP A 221 14.94 -5.11 4.11
CA ASP A 221 14.23 -5.57 2.92
C ASP A 221 12.81 -5.00 2.99
N ASP A 222 12.36 -4.35 1.93
CA ASP A 222 11.02 -3.76 1.82
C ASP A 222 10.61 -2.83 2.98
N VAL A 223 11.36 -1.75 3.22
CA VAL A 223 10.89 -0.67 4.11
C VAL A 223 9.70 0.02 3.46
N LEU A 224 8.50 -0.22 4.01
CA LEU A 224 7.25 0.34 3.51
C LEU A 224 7.08 1.80 3.85
N VAL A 225 6.76 2.61 2.84
CA VAL A 225 6.34 4.00 3.00
C VAL A 225 5.06 4.21 2.21
N LEU A 226 4.05 4.78 2.87
CA LEU A 226 2.79 5.11 2.23
C LEU A 226 3.02 6.11 1.08
N GLY A 227 2.66 5.74 -0.13
CA GLY A 227 2.80 6.58 -1.34
C GLY A 227 1.69 7.63 -1.50
N SER A 228 0.83 7.80 -0.50
CA SER A 228 -0.39 8.62 -0.55
C SER A 228 -0.54 9.50 0.70
N THR A 229 -1.20 10.63 0.53
CA THR A 229 -1.53 11.60 1.59
C THR A 229 -3.04 11.68 1.85
N SER A 230 -3.86 10.85 1.19
CA SER A 230 -5.32 10.88 1.30
C SER A 230 -5.85 10.35 2.64
N LEU A 231 -5.13 9.42 3.25
CA LEU A 231 -5.46 8.84 4.56
C LEU A 231 -4.50 9.36 5.63
N PRO A 232 -4.98 9.70 6.84
CA PRO A 232 -4.10 10.09 7.93
C PRO A 232 -3.13 8.95 8.29
N LYS A 233 -1.84 9.25 8.26
CA LYS A 233 -0.74 8.29 8.50
C LYS A 233 -0.94 7.40 9.73
N LYS A 234 -1.43 7.98 10.83
CA LYS A 234 -1.72 7.24 12.07
C LYS A 234 -2.62 6.00 11.85
N PHE A 235 -3.60 6.10 10.95
CA PHE A 235 -4.52 5.00 10.70
C PHE A 235 -3.92 3.96 9.75
N THR A 236 -3.12 4.39 8.77
CA THR A 236 -2.45 3.48 7.84
C THR A 236 -1.32 2.71 8.53
N ASP A 237 -0.52 3.37 9.36
CA ASP A 237 0.52 2.74 10.17
C ASP A 237 -0.07 1.71 11.15
N ALA A 238 -1.31 1.95 11.63
CA ALA A 238 -1.98 1.01 12.53
C ALA A 238 -2.49 -0.26 11.83
N LEU A 239 -2.46 -0.31 10.49
CA LEU A 239 -2.77 -1.52 9.72
C LEU A 239 -1.55 -2.42 9.54
N GLU A 240 -0.34 -1.90 9.82
CA GLU A 240 0.90 -2.67 9.74
C GLU A 240 1.04 -3.67 10.90
N PRO A 241 1.79 -4.77 10.69
CA PRO A 241 2.54 -5.12 9.49
C PRO A 241 1.68 -5.73 8.38
N TRP A 242 2.00 -5.38 7.13
CA TRP A 242 1.45 -6.05 5.94
C TRP A 242 2.21 -7.36 5.68
N ASP A 243 1.50 -8.38 5.16
CA ASP A 243 2.10 -9.67 4.81
C ASP A 243 2.72 -9.60 3.41
N LEU A 244 3.93 -9.04 3.33
CA LEU A 244 4.63 -8.84 2.06
C LEU A 244 5.04 -10.14 1.37
N ALA A 245 5.07 -11.27 2.08
CA ALA A 245 5.34 -12.57 1.48
C ALA A 245 4.25 -13.02 0.49
N GLU A 246 3.04 -12.44 0.60
CA GLU A 246 1.91 -12.68 -0.29
C GLU A 246 1.82 -11.67 -1.44
N LEU A 247 2.84 -10.80 -1.61
CA LEU A 247 2.92 -9.92 -2.77
C LEU A 247 3.01 -10.74 -4.06
N VAL A 248 2.24 -10.31 -5.06
CA VAL A 248 2.27 -10.87 -6.40
C VAL A 248 2.62 -9.79 -7.41
N PRO A 249 3.18 -10.14 -8.57
CA PRO A 249 3.38 -9.19 -9.66
C PRO A 249 2.07 -8.49 -10.01
N TYR A 250 2.17 -7.19 -10.28
CA TYR A 250 1.01 -6.39 -10.66
C TYR A 250 0.37 -6.95 -11.94
N SER A 251 -0.93 -7.22 -11.87
CA SER A 251 -1.78 -7.48 -13.03
C SER A 251 -3.06 -6.65 -12.90
N PRO A 252 -3.47 -5.93 -13.96
CA PRO A 252 -4.74 -5.20 -13.99
C PRO A 252 -5.97 -6.06 -13.65
N GLU A 253 -5.89 -7.39 -13.82
CA GLU A 253 -6.97 -8.33 -13.46
C GLU A 253 -7.35 -8.25 -11.97
N TYR A 254 -6.39 -7.97 -11.08
CA TYR A 254 -6.66 -7.82 -9.64
C TYR A 254 -7.45 -6.56 -9.29
N LEU A 255 -7.47 -5.58 -10.20
CA LEU A 255 -8.23 -4.35 -10.06
C LEU A 255 -9.65 -4.49 -10.65
N ALA A 256 -9.99 -5.62 -11.28
CA ALA A 256 -11.31 -5.84 -11.87
C ALA A 256 -12.40 -5.81 -10.79
N GLY A 257 -13.07 -4.66 -10.65
CA GLY A 257 -14.09 -4.43 -9.62
C GLY A 257 -13.61 -3.72 -8.36
N PHE A 258 -12.34 -3.32 -8.31
CA PHE A 258 -11.74 -2.51 -7.26
C PHE A 258 -11.34 -1.13 -7.80
N GLN A 259 -11.00 -0.22 -6.89
CA GLN A 259 -10.43 1.08 -7.22
C GLN A 259 -8.96 1.11 -6.80
N ALA A 260 -8.17 1.97 -7.45
CA ALA A 260 -6.80 2.23 -7.06
C ALA A 260 -6.58 3.74 -6.94
N GLU A 261 -5.75 4.11 -5.97
CA GLU A 261 -5.25 5.46 -5.83
C GLU A 261 -3.90 5.60 -6.53
N GLY A 262 -3.68 6.73 -7.21
CA GLY A 262 -2.34 7.11 -7.68
C GLY A 262 -1.48 7.63 -6.55
N TYR A 263 -0.16 7.48 -6.64
CA TYR A 263 0.75 8.02 -5.62
C TYR A 263 0.74 9.56 -5.63
N THR A 264 0.71 10.17 -4.45
CA THR A 264 0.88 11.62 -4.23
C THR A 264 2.22 11.95 -3.62
N VAL A 265 2.87 10.98 -2.97
CA VAL A 265 4.22 11.10 -2.42
C VAL A 265 5.21 10.67 -3.50
N SER A 266 6.16 11.54 -3.83
CA SER A 266 7.20 11.24 -4.81
C SER A 266 8.12 10.11 -4.32
N LEU A 267 8.85 9.48 -5.23
CA LEU A 267 9.83 8.45 -4.88
C LEU A 267 10.92 8.99 -3.95
N GLU A 268 11.32 10.25 -4.12
CA GLU A 268 12.31 10.95 -3.33
C GLU A 268 11.81 11.34 -1.94
N ASP A 269 10.57 11.82 -1.84
CA ASP A 269 9.94 12.16 -0.57
C ASP A 269 9.71 10.90 0.26
N GLY A 270 9.24 9.82 -0.38
CA GLY A 270 9.08 8.52 0.28
C GLY A 270 10.42 7.98 0.81
N TYR A 271 11.50 8.12 0.04
CA TYR A 271 12.84 7.69 0.48
C TYR A 271 13.34 8.52 1.67
N SER A 272 12.98 9.81 1.71
CA SER A 272 13.33 10.68 2.83
C SER A 272 12.65 10.27 4.14
N GLU A 273 11.50 9.59 4.07
CA GLU A 273 10.82 8.99 5.22
C GLU A 273 11.41 7.63 5.63
N ALA A 274 11.88 6.84 4.66
CA ALA A 274 12.44 5.51 4.91
C ALA A 274 13.84 5.52 5.58
N ARG A 275 14.56 6.64 5.54
CA ARG A 275 15.99 6.75 5.93
C ARG A 275 16.26 6.90 7.43
#